data_AF-A0A920UAD7-F1
#
_entry.id   AF-A0A920UAD7-F1
#
_cell.length_a   1.000
_cell.length_b   1.000
_cell.length_c   1.000
_cell.angle_alpha   90.00
_cell.angle_beta   90.00
_cell.angle_gamma   90.00
#
_symmetry.space_group_name_H-M   'P 1'
#
loop_
_entity.id
_entity.type
_entity.pdbx_description
1 polymer ?
#
loop_
_entity_poly.entity_id
_entity_poly.type
_entity_poly.pdbx_seq_one_letter_code
_entity_poly.pdbx_strand_id
1 'polypeptide(L)'
;MPPRLLSNCGEFGGCLATLHPYVDTVTDVGGLWSFDSGTMQSVSNQYAAMPSLHFAWATWCALVLWPIVRNRAARALVAAYPVATLFAVIVTGNHFWLDAVGGLVVLGAGSLLAGLLVGAWAALHRRASR
;
A
#
# COMPACT_ATOMS: atom_id res chain seq x y z
N MET A 1 3.37 -3.96 12.30
CA MET A 1 3.48 -3.45 10.93
C MET A 1 4.71 -4.12 10.33
N PRO A 2 4.53 -5.21 9.57
CA PRO A 2 5.60 -6.14 9.13
C PRO A 2 6.70 -5.43 8.32
N PRO A 3 7.86 -6.00 7.87
CA PRO A 3 8.36 -7.34 7.69
C PRO A 3 8.82 -7.89 9.05
N ARG A 4 7.86 -7.96 9.95
CA ARG A 4 7.95 -8.54 11.29
C ARG A 4 7.88 -10.07 11.21
N LEU A 5 7.57 -10.65 10.05
CA LEU A 5 7.30 -12.08 9.91
C LEU A 5 8.56 -12.92 9.69
N LEU A 6 9.71 -12.35 9.30
CA LEU A 6 10.93 -13.14 9.07
C LEU A 6 11.97 -13.00 10.18
N SER A 7 12.32 -11.80 10.63
CA SER A 7 13.38 -11.60 11.63
C SER A 7 12.93 -11.64 13.10
N ASN A 8 11.64 -11.46 13.39
CA ASN A 8 11.12 -11.47 14.76
C ASN A 8 11.02 -12.92 15.30
N CYS A 9 11.35 -13.13 16.57
CA CYS A 9 11.20 -14.41 17.28
C CYS A 9 9.94 -14.47 18.17
N GLY A 10 9.04 -13.50 18.07
CA GLY A 10 7.73 -13.49 18.73
C GLY A 10 6.75 -14.50 18.13
N GLU A 11 5.56 -14.62 18.72
CA GLU A 11 4.53 -15.63 18.40
C GLU A 11 4.17 -15.78 16.91
N PHE A 12 4.28 -14.69 16.13
CA PHE A 12 3.96 -14.65 14.70
C PHE A 12 5.19 -14.45 13.79
N GLY A 13 6.40 -14.56 14.32
CA GLY A 13 7.65 -14.32 13.58
C GLY A 13 8.41 -15.60 13.25
N GLY A 14 9.17 -15.59 12.15
CA GLY A 14 9.94 -16.74 11.65
C GLY A 14 11.29 -16.96 12.34
N CYS A 15 11.74 -16.09 13.25
CA CYS A 15 13.03 -16.14 13.94
C CYS A 15 14.24 -16.38 13.00
N LEU A 16 14.16 -15.88 11.77
CA LEU A 16 15.18 -15.96 10.74
C LEU A 16 16.13 -14.75 10.76
N ALA A 17 16.33 -14.10 11.92
CA ALA A 17 17.19 -12.93 12.06
C ALA A 17 18.64 -13.16 11.57
N THR A 18 19.11 -14.41 11.67
CA THR A 18 20.44 -14.83 11.19
C THR A 18 20.53 -14.94 9.66
N LEU A 19 19.42 -15.14 8.95
CA LEU A 19 19.35 -15.18 7.49
C LEU A 19 18.91 -13.84 6.88
N HIS A 20 18.10 -13.08 7.61
CA HIS A 20 17.51 -11.82 7.18
C HIS A 20 17.69 -10.74 8.27
N PRO A 21 18.82 -10.02 8.28
CA PRO A 21 19.13 -9.01 9.31
C PRO A 21 18.41 -7.68 9.05
N TYR A 22 17.10 -7.73 8.82
CA TYR A 22 16.26 -6.54 8.68
C TYR A 22 15.80 -6.06 10.05
N VAL A 23 16.01 -4.76 10.30
CA VAL A 23 15.62 -4.05 11.51
C VAL A 23 14.42 -3.15 11.17
N ASP A 24 13.28 -3.37 11.83
CA ASP A 24 12.10 -2.50 11.71
C ASP A 24 12.35 -1.25 12.55
N THR A 25 12.78 -0.16 11.90
CA THR A 25 13.12 1.09 12.59
C THR A 25 11.89 1.78 13.18
N VAL A 26 10.67 1.46 12.71
CA VAL A 26 9.43 2.02 13.28
C VAL A 26 9.15 1.41 14.65
N THR A 27 9.48 0.14 14.85
CA THR A 27 9.41 -0.51 16.17
C THR A 27 10.58 -0.11 17.07
N ASP A 28 11.81 -0.08 16.56
CA ASP A 28 12.99 0.15 17.41
C ASP A 28 13.19 1.62 17.82
N VAL A 29 12.93 2.56 16.90
CA VAL A 29 13.15 4.00 17.15
C VAL A 29 11.86 4.68 17.60
N GLY A 30 10.71 4.09 17.29
CA GLY A 30 9.42 4.74 17.44
C GLY A 30 9.24 5.90 16.45
N GLY A 31 7.99 6.33 16.26
CA GLY A 31 7.63 7.51 15.48
C GLY A 31 6.49 8.26 16.13
N LEU A 32 6.26 9.51 15.72
CA LEU A 32 5.19 10.39 16.22
C LEU A 32 3.76 9.81 16.09
N TRP A 33 3.61 8.64 15.46
CA TRP A 33 2.38 7.90 15.22
C TRP A 33 2.60 6.37 15.32
N SER A 34 3.47 5.92 16.21
CA SER A 34 3.66 4.47 16.42
C SER A 34 2.42 3.86 17.08
N PHE A 35 1.59 3.16 16.31
CA PHE A 35 0.41 2.45 16.79
C PHE A 35 0.75 1.15 17.56
N ASP A 36 1.90 1.09 18.24
CA ASP A 36 2.32 -0.05 19.08
C ASP A 36 1.73 0.00 20.51
N SER A 37 0.81 0.92 20.80
CA SER A 37 0.07 0.94 22.07
C SER A 37 -1.08 -0.08 22.04
N GLY A 38 -0.81 -1.31 22.49
CA GLY A 38 -1.69 -2.26 23.20
C GLY A 38 -3.06 -2.67 22.64
N THR A 39 -3.90 -1.73 22.20
CA THR A 39 -5.30 -1.96 21.78
C THR A 39 -5.49 -1.96 20.27
N MET A 40 -4.55 -1.42 19.47
CA MET A 40 -4.59 -1.48 17.99
C MET A 40 -3.85 -2.69 17.41
N GLN A 41 -3.00 -3.37 18.18
CA GLN A 41 -2.33 -4.60 17.75
C GLN A 41 -3.26 -5.82 17.63
N SER A 42 -4.31 -5.88 18.45
CA SER A 42 -5.30 -6.99 18.42
C SER A 42 -6.33 -6.85 17.28
N VAL A 43 -6.47 -5.66 16.71
CA VAL A 43 -7.34 -5.38 15.54
C VAL A 43 -6.52 -5.35 14.24
N SER A 44 -5.20 -5.13 14.33
CA SER A 44 -4.29 -5.11 13.19
C SER A 44 -3.77 -6.52 12.88
N ASN A 45 -4.36 -7.14 11.86
CA ASN A 45 -3.96 -8.45 11.37
C ASN A 45 -2.47 -8.46 11.00
N GLN A 46 -1.63 -9.10 11.82
CA GLN A 46 -0.17 -9.17 11.61
C GLN A 46 0.23 -9.93 10.33
N TYR A 47 -0.72 -10.67 9.73
CA TYR A 47 -0.59 -11.33 8.42
C TYR A 47 -1.00 -10.47 7.22
N ALA A 48 -1.58 -9.27 7.43
CA ALA A 48 -2.01 -8.37 6.36
C ALA A 48 -0.86 -7.55 5.74
N ALA A 49 0.34 -8.13 5.65
CA ALA A 49 1.48 -7.52 4.97
C ALA A 49 1.26 -7.41 3.45
N MET A 50 0.53 -8.38 2.89
CA MET A 50 0.14 -8.40 1.49
C MET A 50 -1.38 -8.24 1.37
N PRO A 51 -1.88 -7.35 0.50
CA PRO A 51 -1.16 -6.37 -0.35
C PRO A 51 -0.84 -5.05 0.39
N SER A 52 0.20 -4.31 -0.05
CA SER A 52 0.54 -3.00 0.54
C SER A 52 -0.52 -1.93 0.22
N LEU A 53 -1.41 -1.67 1.20
CA LEU A 53 -2.47 -0.64 1.07
C LEU A 53 -1.88 0.77 0.94
N HIS A 54 -0.79 1.08 1.66
CA HIS A 54 -0.14 2.39 1.60
C HIS A 54 0.32 2.73 0.19
N PHE A 55 1.00 1.79 -0.47
CA PHE A 55 1.49 2.01 -1.83
C PHE A 55 0.35 1.99 -2.86
N ALA A 56 -0.63 1.10 -2.72
CA ALA A 56 -1.80 1.05 -3.58
C ALA A 56 -2.62 2.35 -3.51
N TRP A 57 -2.87 2.87 -2.32
CA TRP A 57 -3.58 4.13 -2.09
C TRP A 57 -2.84 5.32 -2.70
N ALA A 58 -1.53 5.44 -2.43
CA ALA A 58 -0.73 6.54 -2.97
C ALA A 58 -0.70 6.53 -4.50
N THR A 59 -0.61 5.34 -5.10
CA THR A 59 -0.65 5.16 -6.54
C THR A 59 -2.03 5.51 -7.11
N TRP A 60 -3.12 5.09 -6.46
CA TRP A 60 -4.48 5.44 -6.87
C TRP A 60 -4.71 6.95 -6.86
N CYS A 61 -4.32 7.64 -5.77
CA CYS A 61 -4.38 9.10 -5.69
C CYS A 61 -3.59 9.75 -6.84
N ALA A 62 -2.41 9.22 -7.16
CA ALA A 62 -1.60 9.74 -8.26
C ALA A 62 -2.31 9.57 -9.62
N LEU A 63 -2.90 8.40 -9.88
CA LEU A 63 -3.64 8.12 -11.12
C LEU A 63 -4.87 9.02 -11.29
N VAL A 64 -5.62 9.26 -10.21
CA VAL A 64 -6.82 10.12 -10.23
C VAL A 64 -6.46 11.59 -10.43
N LEU A 65 -5.38 12.06 -9.81
CA LEU A 65 -4.96 13.47 -9.90
C LEU A 65 -4.23 13.79 -11.21
N TRP A 66 -3.55 12.83 -11.82
CA TRP A 66 -2.78 13.02 -13.05
C TRP A 66 -3.54 13.73 -14.19
N PRO A 67 -4.78 13.34 -14.55
CA PRO A 67 -5.54 14.03 -15.61
C PRO A 67 -6.04 15.43 -15.20
N ILE A 68 -6.20 15.69 -13.89
CA ILE A 68 -6.69 16.97 -13.36
C ILE A 68 -5.57 18.02 -13.37
N VAL A 69 -4.34 17.59 -13.12
CA VAL A 69 -3.19 18.48 -12.95
C VAL A 69 -2.52 18.84 -14.28
N ARG A 70 -2.49 20.14 -14.60
CA ARG A 70 -1.87 20.68 -15.82
C ARG A 70 -0.46 21.24 -15.62
N ASN A 71 -0.14 21.71 -14.41
CA ASN A 71 1.17 22.29 -14.10
C ASN A 71 2.25 21.21 -13.97
N ARG A 72 3.43 21.43 -14.57
CA ARG A 72 4.59 20.52 -14.48
C ARG A 72 5.05 20.30 -13.04
N ALA A 73 5.06 21.34 -12.21
CA ALA A 73 5.45 21.21 -10.80
C ALA A 73 4.46 20.34 -10.02
N ALA A 74 3.16 20.56 -10.23
CA ALA A 74 2.14 19.75 -9.56
C ALA A 74 2.13 18.29 -10.07
N ARG A 75 2.44 18.04 -11.35
CA ARG A 75 2.66 16.67 -11.85
C ARG A 75 3.85 15.99 -11.19
N ALA A 76 4.95 16.73 -10.99
CA ALA A 76 6.11 16.20 -10.27
C ALA A 76 5.74 15.84 -8.82
N LEU A 77 4.97 16.67 -8.13
CA LEU A 77 4.49 16.37 -6.76
C LEU A 77 3.58 15.14 -6.73
N VAL A 78 2.65 15.03 -7.68
CA VAL A 78 1.75 13.87 -7.80
C VAL A 78 2.52 12.58 -8.06
N ALA A 79 3.55 12.61 -8.90
CA ALA A 79 4.42 11.45 -9.16
C ALA A 79 5.36 11.15 -7.98
N ALA A 80 5.82 12.18 -7.27
CA ALA A 80 6.71 12.02 -6.12
C ALA A 80 6.01 11.31 -4.95
N TYR A 81 4.70 11.47 -4.79
CA TYR A 81 3.95 10.87 -3.69
C TYR A 81 4.07 9.34 -3.61
N PRO A 82 3.69 8.54 -4.62
CA PRO A 82 3.84 7.08 -4.57
C PRO A 82 5.31 6.63 -4.48
N VAL A 83 6.24 7.38 -5.09
CA VAL A 83 7.68 7.09 -5.00
C VAL A 83 8.20 7.30 -3.57
N ALA A 84 7.82 8.39 -2.93
CA ALA A 84 8.18 8.69 -1.54
C ALA A 84 7.55 7.69 -0.57
N THR A 85 6.29 7.30 -0.80
CA THR A 85 5.64 6.24 0.00
C THR A 85 6.36 4.91 -0.16
N LEU A 86 6.70 4.50 -1.39
CA LEU A 86 7.47 3.28 -1.64
C LEU A 86 8.83 3.32 -0.94
N PHE A 87 9.56 4.44 -1.09
CA PHE A 87 10.84 4.63 -0.42
C PHE A 87 10.70 4.50 1.10
N ALA A 88 9.71 5.18 1.70
CA ALA A 88 9.47 5.14 3.13
C ALA A 88 9.19 3.72 3.62
N VAL A 89 8.29 2.97 2.98
CA VAL A 89 7.93 1.61 3.42
C VAL A 89 9.06 0.59 3.24
N ILE A 90 9.93 0.77 2.25
CA ILE A 90 11.09 -0.11 2.04
C ILE A 90 12.21 0.23 3.04
N VAL A 91 12.55 1.52 3.19
CA VAL A 91 13.65 1.97 4.06
C VAL A 91 13.35 1.79 5.53
N THR A 92 12.09 2.01 5.94
CA THR A 92 11.67 1.70 7.30
C THR A 92 11.65 0.20 7.58
N GLY A 93 11.88 -0.63 6.54
CA GLY A 93 11.68 -2.06 6.59
C GLY A 93 10.29 -2.31 7.12
N ASN A 94 9.25 -1.84 6.41
CA ASN A 94 7.83 -2.10 6.71
C ASN A 94 7.14 -2.98 5.63
N HIS A 95 7.76 -3.13 4.47
CA HIS A 95 7.22 -3.98 3.41
C HIS A 95 8.34 -4.56 2.56
N PHE A 96 8.11 -5.75 2.01
CA PHE A 96 8.95 -6.26 0.93
C PHE A 96 8.51 -5.65 -0.40
N TRP A 97 9.41 -5.66 -1.39
CA TRP A 97 9.07 -5.30 -2.77
C TRP A 97 7.87 -6.08 -3.31
N LEU A 98 7.73 -7.35 -2.89
CA LEU A 98 6.60 -8.19 -3.27
C LEU A 98 5.26 -7.58 -2.84
N ASP A 99 5.20 -6.96 -1.65
CA ASP A 99 3.97 -6.36 -1.11
C ASP A 99 3.53 -5.15 -1.94
N ALA A 100 4.50 -4.38 -2.46
CA ALA A 100 4.26 -3.27 -3.37
C ALA A 100 3.72 -3.77 -4.73
N VAL A 101 4.28 -4.87 -5.25
CA VAL A 101 3.76 -5.53 -6.46
C VAL A 101 2.33 -6.04 -6.23
N GLY A 102 2.06 -6.68 -5.09
CA GLY A 102 0.72 -7.11 -4.71
C GLY A 102 -0.28 -5.95 -4.65
N GLY A 103 0.15 -4.80 -4.11
CA GLY A 103 -0.63 -3.55 -4.10
C GLY A 103 -1.01 -3.08 -5.51
N LEU A 104 -0.06 -3.08 -6.45
CA LEU A 104 -0.30 -2.71 -7.85
C LEU A 104 -1.26 -3.68 -8.55
N VAL A 105 -1.10 -4.99 -8.33
CA VAL A 105 -1.98 -6.01 -8.93
C VAL A 105 -3.42 -5.82 -8.44
N VAL A 106 -3.62 -5.63 -7.14
CA VAL A 106 -4.95 -5.41 -6.56
C VAL A 106 -5.57 -4.09 -7.06
N LEU A 107 -4.78 -3.03 -7.12
CA LEU A 107 -5.24 -1.75 -7.68
C LEU A 107 -5.63 -1.88 -9.16
N GLY A 108 -4.83 -2.58 -9.95
CA GLY A 108 -5.09 -2.81 -11.37
C GLY A 108 -6.35 -3.65 -11.58
N ALA A 109 -6.49 -4.76 -10.87
CA ALA A 109 -7.67 -5.62 -10.92
C ALA A 109 -8.95 -4.87 -10.51
N GLY A 110 -8.90 -4.11 -9.41
CA GLY A 110 -10.02 -3.29 -8.95
C GLY A 110 -10.40 -2.20 -9.96
N SER A 111 -9.41 -1.55 -10.57
CA SER A 111 -9.64 -0.50 -11.58
C SER A 111 -10.25 -1.06 -12.87
N LEU A 112 -9.80 -2.25 -13.31
CA LEU A 112 -10.38 -2.95 -14.47
C LEU A 112 -11.83 -3.35 -14.20
N LEU A 113 -12.09 -3.98 -13.04
CA LEU A 113 -13.45 -4.38 -12.66
C LEU A 113 -14.39 -3.17 -12.56
N ALA A 114 -13.95 -2.08 -11.94
CA ALA A 114 -14.71 -0.84 -11.86
C ALA A 114 -15.03 -0.28 -13.25
N GLY A 115 -14.04 -0.25 -14.16
CA GLY A 115 -14.24 0.18 -15.54
C GLY A 115 -15.26 -0.67 -16.30
N LEU A 116 -15.21 -1.99 -16.14
CA LEU A 116 -16.17 -2.92 -16.75
C LEU A 116 -17.59 -2.70 -16.22
N LEU A 117 -17.75 -2.56 -14.89
CA LEU A 117 -19.04 -2.35 -14.26
C LEU A 117 -19.67 -1.02 -14.65
N VAL A 118 -18.90 0.07 -14.62
CA VAL A 118 -19.36 1.40 -15.05
C VAL A 118 -19.71 1.39 -16.54
N GLY A 119 -18.90 0.73 -17.37
CA GLY A 119 -19.16 0.58 -18.80
C GLY A 119 -20.45 -0.20 -19.09
N ALA A 120 -20.67 -1.31 -18.40
CA ALA A 120 -21.88 -2.12 -18.50
C ALA A 120 -23.12 -1.34 -18.03
N TRP A 121 -23.04 -0.67 -16.90
CA TRP A 121 -24.11 0.18 -16.37
C TRP A 121 -24.49 1.30 -17.36
N ALA A 122 -23.50 2.01 -17.91
CA ALA A 122 -23.72 3.06 -18.91
C ALA A 122 -24.33 2.50 -20.21
N ALA A 123 -23.94 1.29 -20.63
CA ALA A 123 -24.51 0.62 -21.80
C ALA A 123 -25.98 0.23 -21.59
N LEU A 124 -26.34 -0.24 -20.39
CA LEU A 124 -27.72 -0.57 -20.03
C LEU A 124 -28.62 0.68 -20.03
N HIS A 125 -28.15 1.78 -19.43
CA HIS A 125 -28.94 3.02 -19.35
C HIS A 125 -29.15 3.67 -20.73
N ARG A 126 -28.16 3.59 -21.63
CA ARG A 126 -28.31 4.06 -23.03
C ARG A 126 -29.30 3.25 -23.86
N ARG A 127 -29.56 1.99 -23.49
CA ARG A 127 -30.56 1.14 -24.15
C ARG A 127 -31.98 1.40 -23.64
N ALA A 128 -32.12 1.81 -22.39
CA ALA A 128 -33.42 2.12 -21.77
C ALA A 128 -33.96 3.51 -22.15
N SER A 129 -33.10 4.41 -22.66
CA SER A 129 -33.48 5.77 -23.09
C SER A 129 -33.69 5.93 -24.60
N ARG A 130 -33.64 4.83 -25.37
CA ARG A 130 -34.02 4.75 -26.78
C ARG A 130 -35.34 3.99 -26.90
#